data_AF-A0A6D0IP93-F1
#
_entry.id   AF-A0A6D0IP93-F1
#
_cell.length_a   1.000
_cell.length_b   1.000
_cell.length_c   1.000
_cell.angle_alpha   90.00
_cell.angle_beta   90.00
_cell.angle_gamma   90.00
#
_symmetry.space_group_name_H-M   'P 1'
#
loop_
_entity.id
_entity.type
_entity.pdbx_description
1 polymer ?
#
loop_
_entity_poly.entity_id
_entity_poly.type
_entity_poly.pdbx_seq_one_letter_code
_entity_poly.pdbx_strand_id
1 'polypeptide(L)' 'ALGCAIAAGVGAGIFSSMAETGERLVRWERTHTPDPEKHELYQDSRDKWQAVYQDQLGLVDHGLTTSLWKAPGL' A
#
# COMPACT_ATOMS: atom_id res chain seq x y z
N ALA A 1 3.92 -3.77 15.85
CA ALA A 1 4.24 -3.68 17.29
C ALA A 1 4.11 -2.25 17.83
N LEU A 2 4.84 -1.25 17.30
CA LEU A 2 4.82 0.12 17.82
C LEU A 2 3.42 0.78 17.83
N GLY A 3 2.66 0.67 16.73
CA GLY A 3 1.29 1.21 16.67
C GLY A 3 0.36 0.61 17.74
N CYS A 4 0.47 -0.70 18.01
CA CYS A 4 -0.29 -1.36 19.06
C CYS A 4 0.11 -0.86 20.46
N ALA A 5 1.40 -0.62 20.70
CA ALA A 5 1.89 -0.09 21.99
C ALA A 5 1.40 1.34 22.24
N ILE A 6 1.36 2.19 21.20
CA ILE A 6 0.79 3.54 21.27
C ILE A 6 -0.70 3.47 21.61
N ALA A 7 -1.46 2.62 20.91
CA ALA A 7 -2.89 2.44 21.16
C ALA A 7 -3.16 1.97 22.60
N ALA A 8 -2.39 1.02 23.11
CA ALA A 8 -2.49 0.55 24.48
C ALA A 8 -2.15 1.65 25.51
N GLY A 9 -1.12 2.46 25.26
CA GLY A 9 -0.73 3.57 26.13
C GLY A 9 -1.80 4.67 26.20
N VAL A 10 -2.47 4.97 25.09
CA VAL A 10 -3.61 5.89 25.06
C VAL A 10 -4.80 5.28 25.82
N GLY A 11 -5.14 4.02 25.56
CA GLY A 11 -6.22 3.31 26.27
C GLY A 11 -5.99 3.18 27.79
N ALA A 12 -4.73 3.10 28.22
CA ALA A 12 -4.33 3.10 29.62
C ALA A 12 -4.24 4.50 30.25
N GLY A 13 -4.53 5.58 29.50
CA GLY A 13 -4.45 6.96 29.98
C GLY A 13 -3.02 7.49 30.18
N ILE A 14 -2.01 6.77 29.69
CA ILE A 14 -0.59 7.15 29.78
C ILE A 14 -0.28 8.27 28.77
N PHE A 15 -0.98 8.27 27.64
CA PHE A 15 -0.87 9.31 26.61
C PHE A 15 -2.22 9.91 26.27
N SER A 16 -2.22 11.19 25.93
CA SER A 16 -3.37 12.04 25.60
C SER A 16 -4.07 11.64 24.29
N SER A 17 -3.30 11.29 23.25
CA SER A 17 -3.85 10.92 21.94
C SER A 17 -2.88 10.06 21.12
N MET A 18 -3.43 9.30 20.17
CA MET A 18 -2.62 8.49 19.25
C MET A 18 -1.75 9.35 18.32
N ALA A 19 -2.28 10.48 17.85
CA ALA A 19 -1.58 11.38 16.93
C ALA A 19 -0.36 12.02 17.58
N GLU A 20 -0.54 12.66 18.73
CA GLU A 20 0.54 13.31 19.49
C GLU A 20 1.63 12.29 19.88
N THR A 21 1.21 11.11 20.32
CA THR A 21 2.16 10.04 20.68
C THR A 21 2.91 9.51 19.46
N GLY A 22 2.24 9.41 18.31
CA GLY A 22 2.84 9.05 17.04
C GLY A 22 3.93 10.03 16.64
N GLU A 23 3.65 11.33 16.65
CA GLU A 23 4.63 12.38 16.34
C GLU A 23 5.83 12.34 17.29
N ARG A 24 5.60 12.07 18.58
CA ARG A 24 6.66 12.03 19.59
C ARG A 24 7.55 10.78 19.51
N LEU A 25 6.97 9.62 19.23
CA LEU A 25 7.66 8.33 19.30
C LEU A 25 8.15 7.80 17.96
N VAL A 26 7.47 8.14 16.86
CA VAL A 26 7.88 7.71 15.52
C VAL A 26 9.05 8.55 15.06
N ARG A 27 10.09 7.87 14.56
CA ARG A 27 11.24 8.52 13.91
C ARG A 27 11.37 8.02 12.49
N TRP A 28 11.52 8.95 11.56
CA TRP A 28 11.82 8.65 10.17
C TRP A 28 13.30 8.29 10.05
N GLU A 29 13.59 7.07 9.62
CA GLU A 29 14.96 6.59 9.40
C GLU A 29 15.51 7.02 8.04
N ARG A 30 14.63 7.06 7.03
CA ARG A 30 15.01 7.39 5.65
C ARG A 30 13.85 8.05 4.93
N THR A 31 14.17 9.07 4.16
CA THR A 31 13.25 9.70 3.23
C THR A 31 13.72 9.42 1.81
N HIS A 32 12.83 8.90 0.97
CA HIS A 32 13.08 8.69 -0.45
C HIS A 32 12.35 9.76 -1.24
N THR A 33 13.08 10.47 -2.10
CA THR A 33 12.51 11.43 -3.04
C THR A 33 12.33 10.77 -4.41
N PRO A 34 11.29 11.16 -5.18
CA PRO A 34 11.15 10.69 -6.54
C PRO A 34 12.38 11.02 -7.38
N ASP A 35 12.79 10.05 -8.18
CA ASP A 35 13.84 10.19 -9.19
C ASP A 35 13.14 10.32 -10.55
N PRO A 36 13.26 11.46 -11.26
CA PRO A 36 12.56 11.70 -12.52
C PRO A 36 12.86 10.65 -13.60
N GLU A 37 14.09 10.16 -13.70
CA GLU A 37 14.47 9.16 -14.70
C GLU A 37 13.81 7.81 -14.42
N LYS A 38 13.77 7.43 -13.13
CA LYS A 38 13.04 6.22 -12.72
C LYS A 38 11.53 6.40 -12.88
N HIS A 39 11.02 7.60 -12.64
CA HIS A 39 9.60 7.89 -12.79
C HIS A 39 9.14 7.60 -14.23
N GLU A 40 9.86 8.11 -15.23
CA GLU A 40 9.55 7.82 -16.64
C GLU A 40 9.60 6.32 -16.95
N LEU A 41 10.65 5.62 -16.49
CA LEU A 41 10.76 4.16 -16.67
C LEU A 41 9.57 3.40 -16.05
N TYR A 42 9.13 3.78 -14.86
CA TYR A 42 7.98 3.16 -14.20
C TYR A 42 6.66 3.51 -14.88
N GLN A 43 6.52 4.71 -15.46
CA GLN A 43 5.34 5.10 -16.23
C GLN A 43 5.18 4.22 -17.46
N ASP A 44 6.24 4.05 -18.26
CA ASP A 44 6.24 3.17 -19.43
C ASP A 44 5.90 1.71 -19.05
N SER A 45 6.45 1.25 -17.92
CA SER A 45 6.18 -0.10 -17.42
C SER A 45 4.73 -0.26 -16.97
N ARG A 46 4.17 0.76 -16.31
CA ARG A 46 2.77 0.78 -15.88
C ARG A 46 1.84 0.73 -17.08
N ASP A 47 2.09 1.54 -18.10
CA ASP A 47 1.19 1.63 -19.26
C ASP A 47 1.18 0.31 -20.04
N LYS A 48 2.34 -0.34 -20.19
CA LYS A 48 2.44 -1.71 -20.74
C LYS A 48 1.67 -2.72 -19.90
N TRP A 49 1.85 -2.68 -18.58
CA TRP A 49 1.15 -3.60 -17.67
C TRP A 49 -0.36 -3.39 -17.73
N GLN A 50 -0.83 -2.14 -17.80
CA GLN A 50 -2.26 -1.83 -17.86
C GLN A 50 -2.91 -2.37 -19.14
N ALA A 51 -2.23 -2.25 -20.28
CA ALA A 51 -2.70 -2.84 -21.54
C ALA A 51 -2.82 -4.38 -21.43
N VAL A 52 -1.76 -5.04 -20.95
CA VAL A 52 -1.76 -6.51 -20.78
C VAL A 52 -2.83 -6.95 -19.76
N TYR A 53 -3.01 -6.20 -18.68
CA TYR A 53 -3.99 -6.52 -17.66
C TYR A 53 -5.43 -6.42 -18.19
N GLN A 54 -5.73 -5.47 -19.07
CA GLN A 54 -7.06 -5.38 -19.70
C GLN A 54 -7.40 -6.64 -20.52
N ASP A 55 -6.45 -7.14 -21.31
CA ASP A 55 -6.63 -8.37 -22.07
C ASP A 55 -6.80 -9.57 -21.13
N GLN A 56 -5.95 -9.65 -20.10
CA GLN A 56 -6.05 -10.73 -19.11
C GLN A 56 -7.38 -10.71 -18.36
N LEU A 57 -7.90 -9.53 -18.02
CA LEU A 57 -9.20 -9.38 -17.39
C LEU A 57 -10.31 -9.91 -18.31
N GLY A 58 -10.26 -9.60 -19.61
CA GLY A 58 -11.20 -10.15 -20.58
C GLY A 58 -11.17 -11.69 -20.65
N LEU A 59 -9.98 -12.29 -20.55
CA LEU A 59 -9.86 -13.77 -20.49
C LEU A 59 -10.48 -14.35 -19.22
N VAL A 60 -10.38 -13.65 -18.09
CA VAL A 60 -11.03 -14.03 -16.83
C VAL A 60 -12.54 -13.91 -16.94
N ASP A 61 -13.04 -12.80 -17.49
CA ASP A 61 -14.47 -12.54 -17.64
C ASP A 61 -15.15 -13.55 -18.56
N HIS A 62 -14.44 -14.04 -19.59
CA HIS A 62 -14.90 -15.13 -20.44
C HIS A 62 -14.77 -16.53 -19.80
N GLY A 63 -14.26 -16.63 -18.57
CA GLY A 63 -14.05 -17.89 -17.86
C GLY A 63 -12.95 -18.77 -18.45
N LEU A 64 -12.08 -18.21 -19.30
CA LEU A 64 -10.99 -18.94 -19.96
C LEU A 64 -9.75 -19.05 -19.06
N THR A 65 -9.59 -18.11 -18.12
CA THR A 65 -8.49 -18.09 -17.14
C THR A 65 -9.00 -17.75 -15.75
N THR A 66 -8.21 -18.07 -14.71
CA THR A 66 -8.54 -17.80 -13.31
C THR A 66 -7.88 -16.49 -12.85
N SER A 67 -8.60 -15.66 -12.11
CA SER A 67 -8.06 -14.42 -11.54
C SER A 67 -6.88 -14.70 -10.59
N LEU A 68 -5.77 -13.98 -10.76
CA LEU A 68 -4.62 -14.03 -9.86
C LEU A 68 -4.91 -13.45 -8.47
N TRP A 69 -5.85 -12.52 -8.40
CA TRP A 69 -6.37 -11.98 -7.15
C TRP A 69 -7.90 -11.97 -7.22
N LYS A 70 -8.55 -12.50 -6.18
CA LYS A 70 -9.99 -12.43 -5.94
C LYS A 70 -10.18 -11.96 -4.51
N ALA A 71 -11.10 -11.02 -4.28
CA ALA A 71 -11.43 -10.62 -2.92
C ALA A 71 -11.85 -11.87 -2.11
N PRO A 72 -11.33 -12.09 -0.88
CA PRO A 72 -11.75 -13.21 -0.06
C PRO A 72 -13.25 -13.10 0.23
N GLY A 73 -14.04 -14.12 -0.15
CA GLY A 73 -15.48 -14.19 0.16
C GLY A 73 -16.44 -14.03 -1.02
N LEU A 74 -15.95 -13.98 -2.26
CA LEU A 74 -16.75 -14.16 -3.49
C LEU A 74 -16.55 -15.55 -4.10
#